data_AF-H9FHK2-F1
#
_entry.id   AF-H9FHK2-F1
#
_cell.length_a   1.000
_cell.length_b   1.000
_cell.length_c   1.000
_cell.angle_alpha   90.00
_cell.angle_beta   90.00
_cell.angle_gamma   90.00
#
_symmetry.space_group_name_H-M   'P 1'
#
loop_
_entity.id
_entity.type
_entity.pdbx_description
1 polymer ?
#
loop_
_entity_poly.entity_id
_entity_poly.type
_entity_poly.pdbx_seq_one_letter_code
_entity_poly.pdbx_strand_id
1 'polypeptide(L)'
;AVYNNIMRRYLMQKLKNNRLKKENKPVIPLPQMLGLTASPGVGGATKQAKAEEHILKLCANLDAFTIKTVKENLDQLKNQIQEPCKKFAIADDTREDPFKEKLLEIMTRIQTYCQMSPMSDFGTQPYEQWAIQMEKKAAKEGNRKDRVCAEHLRKYNEALQINDTIRMIDAYNHLETFYNEEKDKKFAVIEDDSDEGGDDEYCDGDEDEDDLKKPLKLDETDRFLMTLFFENNKMLKKLAENPEYENEKLTKLRNTIMEQYTRTEESARGIIFTKTR
;
A
#
# COMPACT_ATOMS: atom_id res chain seq x y z
N ALA A 1 15.32 2.88 14.31
CA ALA A 1 16.45 3.85 14.34
C ALA A 1 16.84 4.28 15.76
N VAL A 2 15.88 4.42 16.70
CA VAL A 2 16.11 4.95 18.06
C VAL A 2 17.17 4.18 18.87
N TYR A 3 17.05 2.84 18.98
CA TYR A 3 18.01 2.05 19.77
C TYR A 3 19.44 2.11 19.25
N ASN A 4 19.61 2.17 17.93
CA ASN A 4 20.95 2.23 17.34
C ASN A 4 21.65 3.56 17.68
N ASN A 5 20.91 4.66 17.84
CA ASN A 5 21.49 5.94 18.25
C ASN A 5 21.98 5.90 19.70
N ILE A 6 21.24 5.23 20.60
CA ILE A 6 21.66 5.00 21.98
C ILE A 6 22.94 4.17 22.01
N MET A 7 22.97 3.07 21.26
CA MET A 7 24.14 2.20 21.19
C MET A 7 25.35 2.87 20.56
N ARG A 8 25.16 3.76 19.57
CA ARG A 8 26.26 4.57 19.03
C ARG A 8 26.90 5.44 20.10
N ARG A 9 26.11 6.07 20.98
CA ARG A 9 26.66 6.87 22.10
C ARG A 9 27.43 5.97 23.09
N TYR A 10 26.87 4.81 23.41
CA TYR A 10 27.55 3.81 24.24
C TYR A 10 28.91 3.38 23.63
N LEU A 11 28.94 3.03 22.35
CA LEU A 11 30.15 2.61 21.64
C LEU A 11 31.18 3.74 21.53
N MET A 12 30.74 4.98 21.28
CA MET A 12 31.63 6.15 21.31
C MET A 12 32.29 6.34 22.68
N GLN A 13 31.52 6.20 23.76
CA GLN A 13 32.07 6.26 25.12
C GLN A 13 33.00 5.08 25.42
N LYS A 14 32.71 3.87 24.93
CA LYS A 14 33.60 2.70 25.02
C LYS A 14 34.94 2.94 24.33
N LEU A 15 34.93 3.48 23.12
CA LEU A 15 36.15 3.84 22.40
C LEU A 15 36.92 4.96 23.11
N LYS A 16 36.24 5.96 23.68
CA LYS A 16 36.85 7.00 24.50
C LYS A 16 37.52 6.40 25.75
N ASN A 17 36.86 5.49 26.45
CA ASN A 17 37.43 4.78 27.60
C ASN A 17 38.68 3.98 27.22
N ASN A 18 38.69 3.33 26.05
CA ASN A 18 39.89 2.61 25.58
C ASN A 18 41.08 3.55 25.36
N ARG A 19 40.86 4.81 24.95
CA ARG A 19 41.91 5.83 24.84
C ARG A 19 42.36 6.31 26.22
N LEU A 20 41.42 6.66 27.10
CA LEU A 20 41.70 7.07 28.48
C LEU A 20 42.52 6.02 29.25
N LYS A 21 42.22 4.73 29.04
CA LYS A 21 42.96 3.62 29.64
C LYS A 21 44.43 3.58 29.19
N LYS A 22 44.73 3.92 27.93
CA LYS A 22 46.13 4.00 27.43
C LYS A 22 46.88 5.20 28.01
N GLU A 23 46.16 6.28 28.30
CA GLU A 23 46.71 7.50 28.91
C GLU A 23 46.76 7.42 30.45
N ASN A 24 46.45 6.27 31.06
CA ASN A 24 46.33 6.08 32.51
C ASN A 24 45.37 7.09 33.19
N LYS A 25 44.32 7.51 32.48
CA LYS A 25 43.26 8.40 32.97
C LYS A 25 42.06 7.61 33.50
N PRO A 26 41.28 8.18 34.43
CA PRO A 26 40.07 7.52 34.94
C PRO A 26 39.07 7.28 33.81
N VAL A 27 38.54 6.05 33.72
CA VAL A 27 37.53 5.65 32.74
C VAL A 27 36.13 5.83 33.29
N ILE A 28 35.16 6.11 32.42
CA ILE A 28 33.76 6.24 32.81
C ILE A 28 33.12 4.84 32.81
N PRO A 29 32.46 4.39 33.90
CA PRO A 29 31.82 3.09 33.91
C PRO A 29 30.70 3.02 32.86
N LEU A 30 30.64 1.91 32.14
CA LEU A 30 29.62 1.64 31.13
C LEU A 30 28.56 0.68 31.66
N PRO A 31 27.29 0.82 31.25
CA PRO A 31 26.24 -0.11 31.63
C PRO A 31 26.43 -1.48 30.97
N GLN A 32 25.85 -2.50 31.59
CA GLN A 32 25.67 -3.79 30.95
C GLN A 32 24.49 -3.73 29.96
N MET A 33 24.63 -4.40 28.82
CA MET A 33 23.60 -4.50 27.80
C MET A 33 23.07 -5.92 27.69
N LEU A 34 21.74 -6.08 27.68
CA LEU A 34 21.06 -7.34 27.42
C LEU A 34 20.04 -7.15 26.30
N GLY A 35 20.27 -7.82 25.16
CA GLY A 35 19.35 -7.84 24.03
C GLY A 35 18.48 -9.09 24.04
N LEU A 36 17.17 -8.93 23.94
CA LEU A 36 16.19 -10.02 23.88
C LEU A 36 15.45 -9.97 22.55
N THR A 37 15.38 -11.10 21.85
CA THR A 37 14.60 -11.25 20.61
C THR A 37 14.23 -12.71 20.41
N ALA A 38 13.13 -12.97 19.69
CA ALA A 38 12.80 -14.32 19.22
C ALA A 38 13.71 -14.73 18.05
N SER A 39 13.98 -13.82 17.11
CA SER A 39 14.95 -14.02 16.04
C SER A 39 15.62 -12.70 15.63
N PRO A 40 16.93 -12.70 15.31
CA PRO A 40 17.63 -11.49 14.87
C PRO A 40 17.34 -11.11 13.40
N GLY A 41 16.83 -12.05 12.60
CA GLY A 41 16.63 -11.88 11.15
C GLY A 41 17.94 -11.98 10.35
N VAL A 42 17.82 -11.88 9.02
CA VAL A 42 18.96 -12.00 8.07
C VAL A 42 19.20 -10.74 7.24
N GLY A 43 18.47 -9.65 7.51
CA GLY A 43 18.68 -8.36 6.84
C GLY A 43 18.45 -8.36 5.33
N GLY A 44 17.57 -9.24 4.82
CA GLY A 44 17.31 -9.37 3.39
C GLY A 44 18.44 -10.07 2.60
N ALA A 45 19.40 -10.70 3.29
CA ALA A 45 20.48 -11.42 2.63
C ALA A 45 19.95 -12.65 1.87
N THR A 46 20.38 -12.79 0.61
CA THR A 46 20.10 -13.97 -0.24
C THR A 46 21.19 -15.03 -0.18
N LYS A 47 22.33 -14.72 0.47
CA LYS A 47 23.49 -15.62 0.63
C LYS A 47 23.85 -15.77 2.09
N GLN A 48 24.27 -16.97 2.49
CA GLN A 48 24.63 -17.28 3.88
C GLN A 48 25.71 -16.35 4.44
N ALA A 49 26.78 -16.08 3.71
CA ALA A 49 27.85 -15.18 4.15
C ALA A 49 27.34 -13.75 4.45
N LYS A 50 26.36 -13.27 3.68
CA LYS A 50 25.73 -11.95 3.92
C LYS A 50 24.78 -11.98 5.11
N ALA A 51 24.12 -13.11 5.37
CA ALA A 51 23.34 -13.30 6.58
C ALA A 51 24.25 -13.29 7.82
N GLU A 52 25.40 -13.98 7.76
CA GLU A 52 26.40 -13.95 8.83
C GLU A 52 26.93 -12.54 9.09
N GLU A 53 27.28 -11.79 8.04
CA GLU A 53 27.68 -10.37 8.14
C GLU A 53 26.59 -9.53 8.84
N HIS A 54 25.32 -9.78 8.52
CA HIS A 54 24.20 -9.11 9.18
C HIS A 54 24.12 -9.43 10.67
N ILE A 55 24.27 -10.70 11.06
CA ILE A 55 24.29 -11.13 12.47
C ILE A 55 25.45 -10.48 13.22
N LEU A 56 26.66 -10.50 12.63
CA LEU A 56 27.83 -9.87 13.24
C LEU A 56 27.65 -8.36 13.40
N LYS A 57 27.01 -7.70 12.43
CA LYS A 57 26.67 -6.27 12.52
C LYS A 57 25.69 -5.99 13.67
N LEU A 58 24.71 -6.86 13.89
CA LEU A 58 23.81 -6.74 15.05
C LEU A 58 24.57 -6.91 16.37
N CYS A 59 25.44 -7.91 16.48
CA CYS A 59 26.30 -8.10 17.65
C CYS A 59 27.19 -6.88 17.90
N ALA A 60 27.82 -6.34 16.86
CA ALA A 60 28.67 -5.14 16.96
C ALA A 60 27.88 -3.91 17.41
N ASN A 61 26.67 -3.70 16.87
CA ASN A 61 25.81 -2.60 17.28
C ASN A 61 25.38 -2.72 18.74
N LEU A 62 25.19 -3.93 19.25
CA LEU A 62 24.79 -4.17 20.64
C LEU A 62 25.98 -4.37 21.60
N ASP A 63 27.21 -4.34 21.09
CA ASP A 63 28.42 -4.72 21.83
C ASP A 63 28.31 -6.12 22.48
N ALA A 64 27.62 -7.03 21.80
CA ALA A 64 27.31 -8.36 22.32
C ALA A 64 28.53 -9.28 22.20
N PHE A 65 28.88 -9.93 23.31
CA PHE A 65 29.95 -10.92 23.34
C PHE A 65 29.53 -12.27 22.71
N THR A 66 28.30 -12.69 22.95
CA THR A 66 27.75 -13.95 22.39
C THR A 66 26.25 -13.81 22.15
N ILE A 67 25.73 -14.60 21.20
CA ILE A 67 24.29 -14.90 21.09
C ILE A 67 24.06 -16.22 21.82
N LYS A 68 23.15 -16.23 22.79
CA LYS A 68 22.78 -17.42 23.55
C LYS A 68 21.45 -17.95 23.06
N THR A 69 21.45 -19.19 22.59
CA THR A 69 20.25 -19.97 22.24
C THR A 69 20.18 -21.21 23.12
N VAL A 70 18.98 -21.71 23.39
CA VAL A 70 18.78 -22.95 24.15
C VAL A 70 19.36 -24.12 23.35
N LYS A 71 20.21 -24.93 23.98
CA LYS A 71 20.85 -26.11 23.36
C LYS A 71 20.73 -27.38 24.19
N GLU A 72 20.77 -27.26 25.52
CA GLU A 72 20.71 -28.41 26.44
C GLU A 72 19.26 -28.84 26.71
N ASN A 73 18.42 -27.93 27.21
CA ASN A 73 17.03 -28.23 27.59
C ASN A 73 16.05 -28.07 26.41
N LEU A 74 16.40 -28.62 25.24
CA LEU A 74 15.56 -28.51 24.04
C LEU A 74 14.24 -29.27 24.16
N ASP A 75 14.23 -30.40 24.85
CA ASP A 75 13.01 -31.21 25.01
C ASP A 75 11.98 -30.48 25.89
N GLN A 76 12.44 -29.81 26.95
CA GLN A 76 11.58 -28.95 27.76
C GLN A 76 10.98 -27.82 26.91
N LEU A 77 11.79 -27.18 26.06
CA LEU A 77 11.33 -26.11 25.18
C LEU A 77 10.28 -26.60 24.18
N LYS A 78 10.50 -27.76 23.53
CA LYS A 78 9.56 -28.37 22.58
C LYS A 78 8.26 -28.81 23.22
N ASN A 79 8.32 -29.29 24.48
CA ASN A 79 7.12 -29.67 25.22
C ASN A 79 6.28 -28.45 25.62
N GLN A 80 6.94 -27.31 25.90
CA GLN A 80 6.25 -26.06 26.26
C GLN A 80 5.74 -25.29 25.04
N ILE A 81 6.46 -25.32 23.91
CA ILE A 81 6.15 -24.58 22.69
C ILE A 81 5.99 -25.55 21.53
N GLN A 82 4.73 -25.73 21.10
CA GLN A 82 4.43 -26.53 19.92
C GLN A 82 4.33 -25.64 18.67
N GLU A 83 5.05 -26.01 17.62
CA GLU A 83 4.99 -25.30 16.35
C GLU A 83 3.69 -25.65 15.60
N PRO A 84 3.02 -24.67 14.98
CA PRO A 84 1.84 -24.93 14.18
C PRO A 84 2.20 -25.66 12.87
N CYS A 85 1.26 -26.46 12.37
CA CYS A 85 1.39 -27.09 11.06
C CYS A 85 1.27 -26.03 9.93
N LYS A 86 2.23 -26.03 9.01
CA LYS A 86 2.21 -25.15 7.83
C LYS A 86 1.41 -25.81 6.72
N LYS A 87 0.41 -25.11 6.19
CA LYS A 87 -0.39 -25.53 5.04
C LYS A 87 -0.36 -24.43 3.97
N PHE A 88 -0.34 -24.83 2.71
CA PHE A 88 -0.45 -23.93 1.57
C PHE A 88 -1.74 -24.26 0.82
N ALA A 89 -2.61 -23.26 0.65
CA ALA A 89 -3.80 -23.37 -0.18
C ALA A 89 -3.61 -22.42 -1.38
N ILE A 90 -3.30 -22.99 -2.53
CA ILE A 90 -3.06 -22.24 -3.77
C ILE A 90 -4.37 -22.23 -4.58
N ALA A 91 -4.67 -21.08 -5.17
CA ALA A 91 -5.78 -20.86 -6.09
C ALA A 91 -5.20 -20.57 -7.48
N ASP A 92 -5.83 -21.10 -8.53
CA ASP A 92 -5.38 -20.97 -9.91
C ASP A 92 -6.25 -19.95 -10.65
N ASP A 93 -5.62 -18.97 -11.28
CA ASP A 93 -6.30 -17.84 -11.94
C ASP A 93 -6.79 -18.18 -13.37
N THR A 94 -7.28 -19.40 -13.57
CA THR A 94 -7.69 -19.91 -14.90
C THR A 94 -9.17 -19.68 -15.21
N ARG A 95 -9.91 -19.09 -14.28
CA ARG A 95 -11.34 -18.78 -14.49
C ARG A 95 -11.50 -17.51 -15.31
N GLU A 96 -12.56 -17.50 -16.11
CA GLU A 96 -13.00 -16.30 -16.80
C GLU A 96 -13.34 -15.21 -15.78
N ASP A 97 -12.91 -13.98 -16.06
CA ASP A 97 -13.22 -12.80 -15.24
C ASP A 97 -13.82 -11.71 -16.13
N PRO A 98 -15.14 -11.78 -16.39
CA PRO A 98 -15.81 -10.80 -17.24
C PRO A 98 -15.76 -9.37 -16.68
N PHE A 99 -15.62 -9.22 -15.36
CA PHE A 99 -15.50 -7.92 -14.73
C PHE A 99 -14.14 -7.28 -15.06
N LYS A 100 -13.05 -8.04 -14.91
CA LYS A 100 -11.70 -7.64 -15.32
C LYS A 100 -11.65 -7.29 -16.80
N GLU A 101 -12.18 -8.15 -17.67
CA GLU A 101 -12.23 -7.88 -19.12
C GLU A 101 -12.92 -6.55 -19.42
N LYS A 102 -14.03 -6.26 -18.73
CA LYS A 102 -14.75 -5.01 -18.92
C LYS A 102 -13.97 -3.79 -18.44
N LEU A 103 -13.23 -3.89 -17.33
CA LEU A 103 -12.33 -2.82 -16.88
C LEU A 103 -11.19 -2.59 -17.87
N LEU A 104 -10.60 -3.66 -18.41
CA LEU A 104 -9.55 -3.56 -19.44
C LEU A 104 -10.04 -2.84 -20.70
N GLU A 105 -11.28 -3.14 -21.14
CA GLU A 105 -11.91 -2.44 -22.27
C GLU A 105 -12.02 -0.93 -21.99
N ILE A 106 -12.48 -0.54 -20.80
CA ILE A 106 -12.62 0.86 -20.40
C ILE A 106 -11.26 1.56 -20.34
N MET A 107 -10.27 0.94 -19.69
CA MET A 107 -8.90 1.48 -19.60
C MET A 107 -8.28 1.67 -20.98
N THR A 108 -8.51 0.73 -21.90
CA THR A 108 -8.02 0.82 -23.29
C THR A 108 -8.67 1.99 -24.05
N ARG A 109 -9.97 2.24 -23.84
CA ARG A 109 -10.66 3.41 -24.40
C ARG A 109 -10.09 4.72 -23.88
N ILE A 110 -9.78 4.80 -22.59
CA ILE A 110 -9.14 5.99 -21.99
C ILE A 110 -7.75 6.19 -22.58
N GLN A 111 -6.93 5.14 -22.65
CA GLN A 111 -5.60 5.20 -23.27
C GLN A 111 -5.65 5.67 -24.73
N THR A 112 -6.62 5.18 -25.51
CA THR A 112 -6.83 5.57 -26.90
C THR A 112 -7.23 7.06 -27.00
N TYR A 113 -8.09 7.53 -26.12
CA TYR A 113 -8.51 8.94 -26.08
C TYR A 113 -7.34 9.89 -25.79
N CYS A 114 -6.43 9.51 -24.88
CA CYS A 114 -5.29 10.34 -24.48
C CYS A 114 -4.00 9.99 -25.24
N GLN A 115 -4.07 9.06 -26.20
CA GLN A 115 -2.93 8.60 -27.02
C GLN A 115 -1.74 8.11 -26.18
N MET A 116 -2.04 7.45 -25.06
CA MET A 116 -1.05 6.94 -24.10
C MET A 116 -0.90 5.43 -24.27
N SER A 117 0.33 4.94 -24.45
CA SER A 117 0.61 3.50 -24.58
C SER A 117 1.75 3.09 -23.64
N PRO A 118 1.48 2.76 -22.37
CA PRO A 118 2.49 2.18 -21.49
C PRO A 118 2.93 0.80 -21.98
N MET A 119 4.18 0.43 -21.67
CA MET A 119 4.71 -0.91 -21.91
C MET A 119 4.32 -1.91 -20.81
N SER A 120 3.68 -1.44 -19.73
CA SER A 120 3.32 -2.25 -18.57
C SER A 120 1.90 -2.80 -18.70
N ASP A 121 1.71 -4.01 -18.18
CA ASP A 121 0.39 -4.66 -18.15
C ASP A 121 -0.54 -4.01 -17.12
N PHE A 122 -1.83 -3.98 -17.43
CA PHE A 122 -2.88 -3.48 -16.53
C PHE A 122 -3.00 -4.32 -15.25
N GLY A 123 -3.44 -3.68 -14.17
CA GLY A 123 -3.62 -4.30 -12.85
C GLY A 123 -2.32 -4.56 -12.11
N THR A 124 -1.20 -4.02 -12.59
CA THR A 124 0.14 -4.26 -12.01
C THR A 124 0.69 -3.03 -11.29
N GLN A 125 1.67 -3.25 -10.40
CA GLN A 125 2.36 -2.16 -9.71
C GLN A 125 3.22 -1.29 -10.65
N PRO A 126 3.92 -1.82 -11.66
CA PRO A 126 4.60 -0.99 -12.67
C PRO A 126 3.65 -0.04 -13.42
N TYR A 127 2.44 -0.49 -13.77
CA TYR A 127 1.43 0.37 -14.39
C TYR A 127 1.00 1.52 -13.48
N GLU A 128 0.78 1.24 -12.19
CA GLU A 128 0.45 2.27 -11.20
C GLU A 128 1.56 3.33 -11.08
N GLN A 129 2.82 2.90 -11.03
CA GLN A 129 3.97 3.81 -10.99
C GLN A 129 4.06 4.67 -12.24
N TRP A 130 3.81 4.08 -13.42
CA TRP A 130 3.75 4.82 -14.67
C TRP A 130 2.64 5.88 -14.63
N ALA A 131 1.42 5.53 -14.19
CA ALA A 131 0.30 6.47 -14.12
C ALA A 131 0.63 7.66 -13.20
N ILE A 132 1.21 7.42 -12.02
CA ILE A 132 1.63 8.47 -11.08
C ILE A 132 2.72 9.38 -11.69
N GLN A 133 3.72 8.79 -12.35
CA GLN A 133 4.78 9.57 -12.99
C GLN A 133 4.24 10.43 -14.13
N MET A 134 3.29 9.89 -14.89
CA MET A 134 2.67 10.57 -16.00
C MET A 134 1.75 11.69 -15.53
N GLU A 135 0.94 11.47 -14.50
CA GLU A 135 0.15 12.52 -13.85
C GLU A 135 1.04 13.69 -13.41
N LYS A 136 2.16 13.41 -12.74
CA LYS A 136 3.14 14.43 -12.30
C LYS A 136 3.79 15.16 -13.47
N LYS A 137 4.12 14.45 -14.55
CA LYS A 137 4.71 15.05 -15.74
C LYS A 137 3.71 15.97 -16.44
N ALA A 138 2.48 15.50 -16.66
CA ALA A 138 1.41 16.27 -17.28
C ALA A 138 1.04 17.52 -16.47
N ALA A 139 1.08 17.44 -15.14
CA ALA A 139 0.91 18.60 -14.27
C ALA A 139 1.98 19.68 -14.49
N LYS A 140 3.25 19.28 -14.60
CA LYS A 140 4.37 20.21 -14.88
C LYS A 140 4.29 20.82 -16.27
N GLU A 141 3.81 20.07 -17.24
CA GLU A 141 3.65 20.51 -18.64
C GLU A 141 2.35 21.29 -18.88
N GLY A 142 1.49 21.43 -17.86
CA GLY A 142 0.18 22.07 -17.99
C GLY A 142 -0.83 21.27 -18.84
N ASN A 143 -0.52 20.02 -19.17
CA ASN A 143 -1.39 19.16 -19.97
C ASN A 143 -2.48 18.54 -19.08
N ARG A 144 -3.61 19.25 -18.98
CA ARG A 144 -4.76 18.83 -18.17
C ARG A 144 -5.32 17.47 -18.60
N LYS A 145 -5.47 17.25 -19.92
CA LYS A 145 -6.07 16.05 -20.49
C LYS A 145 -5.36 14.80 -19.98
N ASP A 146 -4.05 14.72 -20.19
CA ASP A 146 -3.27 13.55 -19.81
C ASP A 146 -3.19 13.37 -18.30
N ARG A 147 -3.16 14.47 -17.54
CA ARG A 147 -3.15 14.43 -16.08
C ARG A 147 -4.41 13.76 -15.54
N VAL A 148 -5.59 14.21 -15.97
CA VAL A 148 -6.88 13.65 -15.53
C VAL A 148 -7.06 12.21 -16.03
N CYS A 149 -6.67 11.93 -17.28
CA CYS A 149 -6.67 10.55 -17.78
C CYS A 149 -5.81 9.62 -16.91
N ALA A 150 -4.60 10.04 -16.55
CA ALA A 150 -3.69 9.25 -15.73
C ALA A 150 -4.25 8.99 -14.32
N GLU A 151 -4.89 9.98 -13.70
CA GLU A 151 -5.57 9.85 -12.41
C GLU A 151 -6.68 8.79 -12.47
N HIS A 152 -7.55 8.84 -13.49
CA HIS A 152 -8.62 7.87 -13.66
C HIS A 152 -8.06 6.47 -13.98
N LEU A 153 -7.08 6.34 -14.87
CA LEU A 153 -6.41 5.08 -15.17
C LEU A 153 -5.78 4.45 -13.93
N ARG A 154 -5.23 5.26 -13.02
CA ARG A 154 -4.73 4.79 -11.74
C ARG A 154 -5.84 4.18 -10.89
N LYS A 155 -7.04 4.81 -10.82
CA LYS A 155 -8.20 4.25 -10.09
C LYS A 155 -8.69 2.93 -10.68
N TYR A 156 -8.73 2.80 -12.00
CA TYR A 156 -9.03 1.51 -12.63
C TYR A 156 -7.97 0.45 -12.35
N ASN A 157 -6.68 0.83 -12.31
CA ASN A 157 -5.61 -0.08 -11.97
C ASN A 157 -5.69 -0.55 -10.50
N GLU A 158 -6.01 0.37 -9.59
CA GLU A 158 -6.31 0.06 -8.18
C GLU A 158 -7.50 -0.93 -8.09
N ALA A 159 -8.59 -0.69 -8.84
CA ALA A 159 -9.74 -1.59 -8.91
C ALA A 159 -9.38 -3.01 -9.42
N LEU A 160 -8.49 -3.13 -10.42
CA LEU A 160 -7.99 -4.43 -10.89
C LEU A 160 -7.18 -5.17 -9.80
N GLN A 161 -6.33 -4.47 -9.06
CA GLN A 161 -5.57 -5.06 -7.94
C GLN A 161 -6.49 -5.49 -6.78
N ILE A 162 -7.54 -4.70 -6.52
CA ILE A 162 -8.59 -5.03 -5.56
C ILE A 162 -9.30 -6.31 -6.01
N ASN A 163 -9.71 -6.40 -7.27
CA ASN A 163 -10.39 -7.56 -7.82
C ASN A 163 -9.55 -8.85 -7.75
N ASP A 164 -8.22 -8.76 -7.95
CA ASP A 164 -7.31 -9.90 -7.81
C ASP A 164 -7.28 -10.46 -6.38
N THR A 165 -7.54 -9.63 -5.36
CA THR A 165 -7.35 -10.02 -3.95
C THR A 165 -8.65 -10.20 -3.15
N ILE A 166 -9.67 -9.42 -3.45
CA ILE A 166 -10.97 -9.41 -2.77
C ILE A 166 -12.12 -9.54 -3.79
N ARG A 167 -13.33 -9.11 -3.46
CA ARG A 167 -14.51 -9.30 -4.31
C ARG A 167 -14.60 -8.21 -5.38
N MET A 168 -15.16 -8.54 -6.52
CA MET A 168 -15.47 -7.58 -7.60
C MET A 168 -16.30 -6.39 -7.11
N ILE A 169 -17.25 -6.62 -6.20
CA ILE A 169 -18.11 -5.55 -5.66
C ILE A 169 -17.31 -4.48 -4.91
N ASP A 170 -16.23 -4.86 -4.24
CA ASP A 170 -15.37 -3.92 -3.53
C ASP A 170 -14.57 -3.06 -4.53
N ALA A 171 -14.13 -3.65 -5.66
CA ALA A 171 -13.49 -2.93 -6.77
C ALA A 171 -14.46 -1.98 -7.49
N TYR A 172 -15.71 -2.42 -7.69
CA TYR A 172 -16.78 -1.59 -8.22
C TYR A 172 -17.07 -0.39 -7.30
N ASN A 173 -17.27 -0.63 -6.00
CA ASN A 173 -17.55 0.41 -5.02
C ASN A 173 -16.41 1.43 -4.92
N HIS A 174 -15.15 0.99 -5.08
CA HIS A 174 -14.00 1.89 -5.16
C HIS A 174 -14.13 2.90 -6.32
N LEU A 175 -14.53 2.42 -7.51
CA LEU A 175 -14.75 3.28 -8.67
C LEU A 175 -16.02 4.13 -8.52
N GLU A 176 -17.12 3.55 -8.03
CA GLU A 176 -18.38 4.26 -7.80
C GLU A 176 -18.19 5.43 -6.83
N THR A 177 -17.49 5.20 -5.72
CA THR A 177 -17.17 6.25 -4.74
C THR A 177 -16.36 7.37 -5.38
N PHE A 178 -15.30 7.03 -6.13
CA PHE A 178 -14.47 8.01 -6.83
C PHE A 178 -15.28 8.86 -7.81
N TYR A 179 -16.11 8.27 -8.66
CA TYR A 179 -16.90 9.02 -9.64
C TYR A 179 -18.05 9.81 -9.02
N ASN A 180 -18.63 9.35 -7.91
CA ASN A 180 -19.61 10.12 -7.15
C ASN A 180 -18.96 11.34 -6.49
N GLU A 181 -17.79 11.19 -5.87
CA GLU A 181 -17.03 12.33 -5.33
C GLU A 181 -16.63 13.33 -6.43
N GLU A 182 -16.18 12.85 -7.59
CA GLU A 182 -15.87 13.72 -8.73
C GLU A 182 -17.12 14.41 -9.27
N LYS A 183 -18.27 13.72 -9.30
CA LYS A 183 -19.54 14.31 -9.67
C LYS A 183 -19.90 15.44 -8.69
N ASP A 184 -19.88 15.17 -7.39
CA ASP A 184 -20.29 16.13 -6.36
C ASP A 184 -19.37 17.37 -6.35
N LYS A 185 -18.06 17.19 -6.47
CA LYS A 185 -17.09 18.30 -6.59
C LYS A 185 -17.37 19.19 -7.79
N LYS A 186 -17.88 18.63 -8.89
CA LYS A 186 -18.13 19.38 -10.14
C LYS A 186 -19.49 20.06 -10.14
N PHE A 187 -20.48 19.54 -9.41
CA PHE A 187 -21.78 20.20 -9.23
C PHE A 187 -21.77 21.28 -8.15
N ALA A 188 -21.03 21.10 -7.05
CA ALA A 188 -20.87 22.12 -6.02
C ALA A 188 -20.28 23.43 -6.57
N VAL A 189 -19.39 23.34 -7.55
CA VAL A 189 -18.79 24.49 -8.23
C VAL A 189 -19.79 25.26 -9.10
N ILE A 190 -20.88 24.63 -9.55
CA ILE A 190 -21.90 25.27 -10.40
C ILE A 190 -22.94 26.04 -9.56
N GLU A 191 -23.21 25.59 -8.33
CA GLU A 191 -24.16 26.26 -7.43
C GLU A 191 -23.57 27.56 -6.84
N ASP A 192 -22.29 27.56 -6.46
CA ASP A 192 -21.59 28.77 -5.96
C ASP A 192 -21.45 29.88 -7.02
N ASP A 193 -21.42 29.55 -8.32
CA ASP A 193 -21.34 30.53 -9.42
C ASP A 193 -22.69 31.22 -9.73
N SER A 194 -23.79 30.81 -9.08
CA SER A 194 -25.14 31.32 -9.37
C SER A 194 -25.67 32.37 -8.39
N ASP A 195 -24.90 32.72 -7.35
CA ASP A 195 -25.33 33.58 -6.23
C ASP A 195 -24.51 34.87 -6.03
N GLU A 196 -23.94 35.45 -7.10
CA GLU A 196 -23.43 36.83 -7.09
C GLU A 196 -24.06 37.69 -8.19
N GLY A 197 -25.28 38.15 -7.86
CA GLY A 197 -25.96 39.27 -8.51
C GLY A 197 -26.51 40.21 -7.45
N GLY A 198 -25.64 40.69 -6.56
CA GLY A 198 -25.93 41.71 -5.55
C GLY A 198 -24.83 42.74 -5.54
N ASP A 199 -25.21 44.01 -5.70
CA ASP A 199 -24.37 45.19 -5.80
C ASP A 199 -23.38 45.34 -4.62
N ASP A 200 -22.19 45.92 -4.87
CA ASP A 200 -21.64 47.10 -4.14
C ASP A 200 -20.14 47.37 -4.42
N GLU A 201 -19.89 48.52 -5.05
CA GLU A 201 -18.93 49.60 -4.72
C GLU A 201 -17.45 49.32 -4.26
N TYR A 202 -16.50 49.89 -5.04
CA TYR A 202 -15.10 50.31 -4.75
C TYR A 202 -14.29 49.67 -3.58
N CYS A 203 -13.09 49.13 -3.86
CA CYS A 203 -11.80 49.62 -3.32
C CYS A 203 -10.56 48.91 -3.89
N ASP A 204 -9.48 49.68 -3.90
CA ASP A 204 -8.11 49.47 -4.41
C ASP A 204 -7.22 48.88 -3.28
N GLY A 205 -6.28 47.98 -3.61
CA GLY A 205 -5.28 47.49 -2.65
C GLY A 205 -4.69 46.10 -2.95
N ASP A 206 -3.40 46.07 -3.27
CA ASP A 206 -2.54 44.89 -3.42
C ASP A 206 -2.54 43.97 -2.19
N GLU A 207 -2.55 42.65 -2.39
CA GLU A 207 -1.81 41.66 -1.56
C GLU A 207 -1.70 40.31 -2.29
N ASP A 208 -0.49 39.76 -2.31
CA ASP A 208 -0.15 38.39 -2.71
C ASP A 208 -0.83 37.34 -1.81
N GLU A 209 -0.95 36.09 -2.30
CA GLU A 209 -1.59 34.90 -1.68
C GLU A 209 -3.11 34.73 -1.94
N ASP A 210 -3.45 34.13 -3.08
CA ASP A 210 -3.98 32.77 -3.10
C ASP A 210 -4.07 32.31 -4.56
N ASP A 211 -3.70 31.05 -4.83
CA ASP A 211 -3.87 30.43 -6.14
C ASP A 211 -5.38 30.22 -6.35
N LEU A 212 -6.05 31.31 -6.70
CA LEU A 212 -7.49 31.46 -6.83
C LEU A 212 -8.04 30.28 -7.61
N LYS A 213 -8.77 29.45 -6.85
CA LYS A 213 -9.54 28.28 -7.22
C LYS A 213 -10.49 28.64 -8.38
N LYS A 214 -9.95 28.69 -9.60
CA LYS A 214 -10.73 29.00 -10.80
C LYS A 214 -11.82 27.94 -10.98
N PRO A 215 -13.07 28.34 -11.27
CA PRO A 215 -14.20 27.43 -11.33
C PRO A 215 -13.93 26.33 -12.36
N LEU A 216 -13.99 25.08 -11.91
CA LEU A 216 -13.86 23.88 -12.74
C LEU A 216 -15.08 23.74 -13.63
N LYS A 217 -15.14 24.52 -14.73
CA LYS A 217 -16.03 24.21 -15.85
C LYS A 217 -15.79 22.75 -16.26
N LEU A 218 -16.88 21.98 -16.41
CA LEU A 218 -16.85 20.60 -16.89
C LEU A 218 -16.13 20.56 -18.24
N ASP A 219 -14.85 20.19 -18.20
CA ASP A 219 -14.00 20.06 -19.36
C ASP A 219 -14.45 18.88 -20.24
N GLU A 220 -14.09 18.92 -21.53
CA GLU A 220 -14.44 17.84 -22.46
C GLU A 220 -13.92 16.48 -21.96
N THR A 221 -12.73 16.48 -21.36
CA THR A 221 -12.11 15.28 -20.77
C THR A 221 -12.94 14.73 -19.62
N ASP A 222 -13.41 15.59 -18.70
CA ASP A 222 -14.20 15.18 -17.54
C ASP A 222 -15.54 14.58 -18.00
N ARG A 223 -16.18 15.22 -18.99
CA ARG A 223 -17.43 14.73 -19.58
C ARG A 223 -17.25 13.37 -20.26
N PHE A 224 -16.16 13.19 -21.01
CA PHE A 224 -15.83 11.92 -21.64
C PHE A 224 -15.68 10.81 -20.58
N LEU A 225 -14.87 11.05 -19.55
CA LEU A 225 -14.58 10.05 -18.51
C LEU A 225 -15.82 9.70 -17.67
N MET A 226 -16.60 10.70 -17.26
CA MET A 226 -17.85 10.49 -16.54
C MET A 226 -18.86 9.71 -17.38
N THR A 227 -19.07 10.12 -18.64
CA THR A 227 -20.00 9.42 -19.55
C THR A 227 -19.57 7.96 -19.72
N LEU A 228 -18.28 7.72 -19.98
CA LEU A 228 -17.73 6.38 -20.15
C LEU A 228 -17.97 5.50 -18.92
N PHE A 229 -17.81 6.03 -17.70
CA PHE A 229 -18.11 5.27 -16.49
C PHE A 229 -19.62 5.02 -16.34
N PHE A 230 -20.45 6.06 -16.41
CA PHE A 230 -21.89 5.94 -16.12
C PHE A 230 -22.66 5.09 -17.16
N GLU A 231 -22.22 5.08 -18.42
CA GLU A 231 -22.74 4.15 -19.44
C GLU A 231 -22.48 2.69 -19.09
N ASN A 232 -21.30 2.39 -18.53
CA ASN A 232 -20.91 1.03 -18.14
C ASN A 232 -21.29 0.68 -16.69
N ASN A 233 -21.72 1.66 -15.88
CA ASN A 233 -21.94 1.50 -14.45
C ASN A 233 -22.92 0.36 -14.10
N LYS A 234 -24.09 0.34 -14.76
CA LYS A 234 -25.09 -0.72 -14.54
C LYS A 234 -24.57 -2.11 -14.90
N MET A 235 -23.76 -2.21 -15.96
CA MET A 235 -23.16 -3.46 -16.39
C MET A 235 -22.09 -3.93 -15.40
N LEU A 236 -21.19 -3.04 -15.00
CA LEU A 236 -20.14 -3.33 -14.01
C LEU A 236 -20.74 -3.80 -12.69
N LYS A 237 -21.80 -3.15 -12.20
CA LYS A 237 -22.52 -3.57 -10.99
C LYS A 237 -23.09 -4.98 -11.11
N LYS A 238 -23.77 -5.27 -12.23
CA LYS A 238 -24.36 -6.59 -12.48
C LYS A 238 -23.30 -7.70 -12.55
N LEU A 239 -22.15 -7.42 -13.17
CA LEU A 239 -21.03 -8.37 -13.20
C LEU A 239 -20.43 -8.58 -11.80
N ALA A 240 -20.28 -7.50 -11.03
CA ALA A 240 -19.68 -7.55 -9.70
C ALA A 240 -20.54 -8.29 -8.65
N GLU A 241 -21.85 -8.32 -8.84
CA GLU A 241 -22.80 -9.06 -7.97
C GLU A 241 -22.91 -10.55 -8.34
N ASN A 242 -22.31 -11.02 -9.44
CA ASN A 242 -22.40 -12.42 -9.86
C ASN A 242 -21.46 -13.33 -9.04
N PRO A 243 -21.98 -14.26 -8.22
CA PRO A 243 -21.16 -15.15 -7.40
C PRO A 243 -20.42 -16.22 -8.21
N GLU A 244 -20.81 -16.48 -9.46
CA GLU A 244 -20.17 -17.48 -10.33
C GLU A 244 -18.68 -17.18 -10.58
N TYR A 245 -18.36 -15.88 -10.67
CA TYR A 245 -17.01 -15.36 -10.91
C TYR A 245 -16.35 -14.86 -9.62
N GLU A 246 -16.78 -15.34 -8.44
CA GLU A 246 -16.15 -14.99 -7.17
C GLU A 246 -14.67 -15.44 -7.13
N ASN A 247 -13.81 -14.60 -6.54
CA ASN A 247 -12.38 -14.83 -6.41
C ASN A 247 -12.09 -16.17 -5.69
N GLU A 248 -11.31 -17.04 -6.32
CA GLU A 248 -11.02 -18.38 -5.79
C GLU A 248 -10.23 -18.32 -4.47
N LYS A 249 -9.37 -17.31 -4.27
CA LYS A 249 -8.63 -17.11 -3.01
C LYS A 249 -9.59 -16.97 -1.83
N LEU A 250 -10.72 -16.27 -2.02
CA LEU A 250 -11.76 -16.12 -1.00
C LEU A 250 -12.48 -17.45 -0.72
N THR A 251 -12.74 -18.24 -1.76
CA THR A 251 -13.33 -19.58 -1.58
C THR A 251 -12.39 -20.51 -0.80
N LYS A 252 -11.09 -20.53 -1.11
CA LYS A 252 -10.10 -21.31 -0.34
C LYS A 252 -10.01 -20.83 1.10
N LEU A 253 -10.01 -19.51 1.33
CA LEU A 253 -9.99 -18.94 2.67
C LEU A 253 -11.25 -19.31 3.45
N ARG A 254 -12.44 -19.19 2.84
CA ARG A 254 -13.72 -19.61 3.42
C ARG A 254 -13.68 -21.07 3.84
N ASN A 255 -13.24 -21.96 2.95
CA ASN A 255 -13.14 -23.38 3.25
C ASN A 255 -12.18 -23.66 4.41
N THR A 256 -11.02 -22.96 4.44
CA THR A 256 -10.03 -23.08 5.52
C THR A 256 -10.60 -22.64 6.86
N ILE A 257 -11.30 -21.50 6.90
CA ILE A 257 -11.93 -20.99 8.12
C ILE A 257 -13.01 -21.96 8.60
N MET A 258 -13.90 -22.41 7.71
CA MET A 258 -14.98 -23.33 8.06
C MET A 258 -14.43 -24.66 8.58
N GLU A 259 -13.40 -25.24 7.96
CA GLU A 259 -12.73 -26.46 8.48
C GLU A 259 -12.20 -26.25 9.91
N GLN A 260 -11.57 -25.11 10.19
CA GLN A 260 -10.98 -24.88 11.51
C GLN A 260 -12.01 -24.61 12.61
N TYR A 261 -13.04 -23.83 12.31
CA TYR A 261 -14.08 -23.47 13.27
C TYR A 261 -15.07 -24.60 13.52
N THR A 262 -15.30 -25.49 12.56
CA THR A 262 -16.13 -26.69 12.79
C THR A 262 -15.39 -27.77 13.58
N ARG A 263 -14.05 -27.80 13.51
CA ARG A 263 -13.23 -28.78 14.25
C ARG A 263 -13.10 -28.47 15.74
N THR A 264 -13.33 -27.22 16.15
CA THR A 264 -13.11 -26.77 17.54
C THR A 264 -14.43 -26.26 18.11
N GLU A 265 -15.05 -27.01 19.03
CA GLU A 265 -16.47 -26.82 19.36
C GLU A 265 -16.82 -25.46 20.01
N GLU A 266 -15.93 -24.77 20.73
CA GLU A 266 -16.34 -23.52 21.44
C GLU A 266 -15.28 -22.40 21.56
N SER A 267 -13.98 -22.64 21.32
CA SER A 267 -12.92 -21.66 21.63
C SER A 267 -12.00 -21.28 20.47
N ALA A 268 -12.44 -21.47 19.23
CA ALA A 268 -11.63 -21.13 18.06
C ALA A 268 -11.34 -19.62 18.00
N ARG A 269 -10.05 -19.27 17.89
CA ARG A 269 -9.58 -17.90 17.61
C ARG A 269 -8.75 -17.94 16.34
N GLY A 270 -8.88 -16.92 15.51
CA GLY A 270 -8.16 -16.80 14.25
C GLY A 270 -7.65 -15.39 14.03
N ILE A 271 -6.58 -15.27 13.24
CA ILE A 271 -6.03 -14.01 12.78
C ILE A 271 -5.86 -14.13 11.27
N ILE A 272 -6.35 -13.14 10.53
CA ILE A 272 -6.14 -13.02 9.08
C ILE A 272 -5.19 -11.85 8.86
N PHE A 273 -4.07 -12.10 8.18
CA PHE A 273 -3.14 -11.07 7.76
C PHE A 273 -3.41 -10.73 6.29
N THR A 274 -3.60 -9.45 6.00
CA THR A 274 -3.75 -8.93 4.63
C THR A 274 -2.84 -7.72 4.43
N LYS A 275 -2.58 -7.36 3.17
CA LYS A 275 -1.63 -6.30 2.79
C LYS A 275 -2.23 -4.89 2.96
N THR A 276 -3.46 -4.69 2.49
CA THR A 276 -4.15 -3.39 2.46
C THR A 276 -5.15 -3.30 3.60
N ARG A 277 -5.47 -2.07 4.02
CA ARG A 277 -6.49 -1.79 5.05
C ARG A 277 -7.89 -1.86 4.46
#